data_AF-A0AAV1S490-F1
#
_entry.id   AF-A0AAV1S490-F1
#
_cell.length_a   1.000
_cell.length_b   1.000
_cell.length_c   1.000
_cell.angle_alpha   90.00
_cell.angle_beta   90.00
_cell.angle_gamma   90.00
#
_symmetry.space_group_name_H-M   'P 1'
#
loop_
_entity.id
_entity.type
_entity.pdbx_description
1 polymer ?
#
loop_
_entity_poly.entity_id
_entity_poly.type
_entity_poly.pdbx_seq_one_letter_code
_entity_poly.pdbx_strand_id
1 'polypeptide(L)'
;MSKKDCQILQSDYEYDPIRKLIVATDGAENFNTVTDAINFAPNNSYDRVIIRVKEGVYENVEIPSYKTNIVLLGDGTDFTFISSSRSLGDGSTTFRSATFAVAGDGFVARDITIDDIAGPEKH
;
A
#
# COMPACT_ATOMS: atom_id res chain seq x y z
N MET A 1 22.71 -29.48 -25.72
CA MET A 1 21.37 -28.88 -25.59
C MET A 1 20.92 -29.03 -24.15
N SER A 2 21.34 -28.14 -23.25
CA SER A 2 21.02 -28.22 -21.82
C SER A 2 19.69 -27.52 -21.57
N LYS A 3 18.65 -28.28 -21.19
CA LYS A 3 17.39 -27.73 -20.68
C LYS A 3 17.60 -27.26 -19.24
N LYS A 4 18.23 -26.10 -19.08
CA LYS A 4 18.33 -25.35 -17.82
C LYS A 4 17.68 -23.98 -18.00
N ASP A 5 16.48 -23.96 -18.54
CA ASP A 5 15.67 -22.77 -18.65
C ASP A 5 14.25 -23.18 -18.25
N CYS A 6 13.64 -22.40 -17.35
CA CYS A 6 12.40 -22.66 -16.61
C CYS A 6 12.56 -23.21 -15.17
N GLN A 7 13.51 -22.67 -14.40
CA GLN A 7 13.37 -22.58 -12.95
C GLN A 7 13.16 -21.11 -12.57
N ILE A 8 11.98 -20.57 -12.89
CA ILE A 8 11.58 -19.22 -12.47
C ILE A 8 10.13 -19.28 -11.99
N LEU A 9 10.00 -19.27 -10.65
CA LEU A 9 8.96 -18.62 -9.85
C LEU A 9 7.50 -19.03 -10.10
N GLN A 10 7.16 -20.24 -9.68
CA GLN A 10 5.86 -20.47 -9.04
C GLN A 10 6.11 -20.56 -7.54
N SER A 11 6.33 -19.41 -6.89
CA SER A 11 5.98 -19.33 -5.47
C SER A 11 4.47 -19.14 -5.47
N ASP A 12 3.74 -20.20 -5.14
CA ASP A 12 2.32 -20.13 -4.86
C ASP A 12 2.14 -19.13 -3.72
N TYR A 13 1.84 -17.90 -4.09
CA TYR A 13 1.57 -16.76 -3.22
C TYR A 13 0.17 -16.96 -2.62
N GLU A 14 0.02 -18.05 -1.85
CA GLU A 14 -1.18 -18.31 -1.08
C GLU A 14 -1.29 -17.28 0.05
N TYR A 15 -2.32 -16.46 -0.04
CA TYR A 15 -2.74 -15.58 1.05
C TYR A 15 -3.37 -16.45 2.15
N ASP A 16 -2.60 -16.70 3.21
CA ASP A 16 -3.13 -17.29 4.43
C ASP A 16 -3.77 -16.17 5.28
N PRO A 17 -5.09 -16.17 5.52
CA PRO A 17 -5.76 -15.15 6.34
C PRO A 17 -5.28 -15.12 7.79
N ILE A 18 -4.57 -16.15 8.28
CA ILE A 18 -3.90 -16.16 9.59
C ILE A 18 -2.59 -15.35 9.54
N ARG A 19 -1.98 -15.24 8.35
CA ARG A 19 -0.70 -14.59 8.14
C ARG A 19 -0.91 -13.08 7.99
N LYS A 20 -0.43 -12.35 9.00
CA LYS A 20 -0.46 -10.87 9.02
C LYS A 20 0.50 -10.35 7.95
N LEU A 21 0.02 -9.48 7.05
CA LEU A 21 0.88 -8.74 6.14
C LEU A 21 1.47 -7.56 6.90
N ILE A 22 2.79 -7.50 7.03
CA ILE A 22 3.48 -6.43 7.76
C ILE A 22 4.32 -5.62 6.78
N VAL A 23 4.16 -4.30 6.83
CA VAL A 23 4.89 -3.32 6.03
C VAL A 23 5.83 -2.55 6.95
N ALA A 24 7.10 -2.45 6.58
CA ALA A 24 8.12 -1.70 7.30
C ALA A 24 9.19 -1.17 6.35
N THR A 25 9.63 0.07 6.57
CA THR A 25 10.63 0.73 5.73
C THR A 25 12.06 0.20 5.94
N ASP A 26 12.30 -0.52 7.03
CA ASP A 26 13.60 -1.08 7.41
C ASP A 26 13.99 -2.36 6.64
N GLY A 27 13.04 -2.93 5.87
CA GLY A 27 13.25 -4.18 5.14
C GLY A 27 13.28 -5.44 6.00
N ALA A 28 12.92 -5.35 7.28
CA ALA A 28 12.93 -6.49 8.20
C ALA A 28 11.66 -7.36 8.09
N GLU A 29 10.60 -6.83 7.48
CA GLU A 29 9.27 -7.44 7.46
C GLU A 29 8.89 -7.93 6.04
N ASN A 30 7.61 -8.24 5.82
CA ASN A 30 7.14 -8.84 4.56
C ASN A 30 7.25 -7.89 3.36
N PHE A 31 6.99 -6.59 3.56
CA PHE A 31 6.95 -5.59 2.49
C PHE A 31 7.59 -4.29 2.93
N ASN A 32 8.18 -3.58 1.97
CA ASN A 32 8.76 -2.24 2.20
C ASN A 32 7.77 -1.11 1.91
N THR A 33 6.75 -1.40 1.09
CA THR A 33 5.76 -0.43 0.66
C THR A 33 4.35 -0.95 0.91
N VAL A 34 3.41 -0.03 1.18
CA VAL A 34 1.99 -0.36 1.37
C VAL A 34 1.39 -0.87 0.05
N THR A 35 1.83 -0.32 -1.08
CA THR A 35 1.40 -0.71 -2.43
C THR A 35 1.74 -2.16 -2.75
N ASP A 36 2.93 -2.64 -2.39
CA ASP A 36 3.31 -4.04 -2.60
C ASP A 36 2.45 -4.99 -1.78
N ALA A 37 2.14 -4.62 -0.53
CA ALA A 37 1.25 -5.39 0.33
C ALA A 37 -0.19 -5.47 -0.22
N ILE A 38 -0.72 -4.36 -0.76
CA ILE A 38 -2.03 -4.32 -1.42
C ILE A 38 -2.01 -5.19 -2.68
N ASN A 39 -0.96 -5.12 -3.49
CA ASN A 39 -0.82 -5.92 -4.70
C ASN A 39 -0.78 -7.41 -4.39
N PHE A 40 -0.13 -7.79 -3.29
CA PHE A 40 -0.08 -9.15 -2.79
C PHE A 40 -1.43 -9.67 -2.28
N ALA A 41 -2.29 -8.80 -1.74
CA ALA A 41 -3.61 -9.21 -1.26
C ALA A 41 -4.46 -9.86 -2.37
N PRO A 42 -5.32 -10.85 -2.08
CA PRO A 42 -6.19 -11.46 -3.07
C PRO A 42 -7.18 -10.45 -3.66
N ASN A 43 -7.51 -10.62 -4.94
CA ASN A 43 -8.51 -9.79 -5.61
C ASN A 43 -9.92 -10.27 -5.25
N ASN A 44 -10.87 -9.34 -5.10
CA ASN A 44 -12.28 -9.60 -4.79
C ASN A 44 -12.48 -10.53 -3.58
N SER A 45 -11.62 -10.37 -2.55
CA SER A 45 -11.71 -11.15 -1.32
C SER A 45 -13.03 -10.88 -0.60
N TYR A 46 -13.71 -11.95 -0.18
CA TYR A 46 -14.83 -11.85 0.76
C TYR A 46 -14.37 -11.64 2.20
N ASP A 47 -13.18 -12.14 2.52
CA ASP A 47 -12.54 -12.00 3.83
C ASP A 47 -11.78 -10.68 3.93
N ARG A 48 -11.67 -10.15 5.15
CA ARG A 48 -10.90 -8.94 5.42
C ARG A 48 -9.40 -9.22 5.36
N VAL A 49 -8.70 -8.43 4.57
CA VAL A 49 -7.24 -8.50 4.47
C VAL A 49 -6.62 -7.42 5.34
N ILE A 50 -6.00 -7.83 6.44
CA ILE A 50 -5.35 -6.90 7.38
C ILE A 50 -3.89 -6.70 7.00
N ILE A 51 -3.55 -5.46 6.68
CA ILE A 51 -2.18 -5.00 6.41
C ILE A 51 -1.77 -4.10 7.58
N ARG A 52 -0.77 -4.54 8.33
CA ARG A 52 -0.15 -3.76 9.40
C ARG A 52 0.98 -2.92 8.83
N VAL A 53 0.98 -1.64 9.16
CA VAL A 53 1.96 -0.67 8.70
C VAL A 53 2.71 -0.15 9.91
N LYS A 54 4.00 -0.51 10.01
CA LYS A 54 4.82 -0.06 11.14
C LYS A 54 5.08 1.44 11.08
N GLU A 55 5.58 2.00 12.17
CA GLU A 55 6.05 3.39 12.20
C GLU A 55 6.97 3.71 11.01
N GLY A 56 6.78 4.88 10.43
CA GLY A 56 7.50 5.29 9.22
C GLY A 56 6.69 6.20 8.32
N VAL A 57 7.36 6.67 7.27
CA VAL A 57 6.77 7.50 6.21
C VAL A 57 6.70 6.66 4.94
N TYR A 58 5.50 6.55 4.38
CA TYR A 58 5.20 5.75 3.20
C TYR A 58 4.67 6.65 2.08
N GLU A 59 5.02 6.30 0.84
CA GLU A 59 4.59 7.04 -0.34
C GLU A 59 3.24 6.55 -0.88
N ASN A 60 2.75 7.26 -1.91
CA ASN A 60 1.45 7.11 -2.59
C ASN A 60 0.85 5.71 -2.54
N VAL A 61 -0.39 5.62 -2.05
CA VAL A 61 -1.15 4.37 -1.96
C VAL A 61 -2.37 4.42 -2.86
N GLU A 62 -2.51 3.39 -3.69
CA GLU A 62 -3.69 3.19 -4.55
C GLU A 62 -4.31 1.83 -4.25
N ILE A 63 -5.61 1.81 -3.97
CA ILE A 63 -6.42 0.60 -3.78
C ILE A 63 -7.41 0.52 -4.93
N PRO A 64 -7.12 -0.28 -5.98
CA PRO A 64 -8.01 -0.47 -7.11
C PRO A 64 -9.36 -1.08 -6.70
N SER A 65 -10.39 -0.92 -7.53
CA SER A 65 -11.74 -1.41 -7.24
C SER A 65 -11.84 -2.92 -7.03
N TYR A 66 -10.94 -3.70 -7.63
CA TYR A 66 -10.87 -5.15 -7.48
C TYR A 66 -10.12 -5.60 -6.21
N LYS A 67 -9.56 -4.68 -5.41
CA LYS A 67 -8.96 -4.95 -4.10
C LYS A 67 -9.98 -4.62 -3.00
N THR A 68 -10.87 -5.57 -2.71
CA THR A 68 -11.95 -5.40 -1.74
C THR A 68 -11.53 -5.80 -0.32
N ASN A 69 -12.22 -5.26 0.69
CA ASN A 69 -12.08 -5.64 2.10
C ASN A 69 -10.67 -5.48 2.68
N ILE A 70 -9.90 -4.51 2.17
CA ILE A 70 -8.57 -4.18 2.71
C ILE A 70 -8.70 -3.36 3.99
N VAL A 71 -7.95 -3.74 5.01
CA VAL A 71 -7.82 -3.00 6.28
C VAL A 71 -6.36 -2.58 6.45
N LEU A 72 -6.09 -1.27 6.42
CA LEU A 72 -4.80 -0.71 6.81
C LEU A 72 -4.81 -0.36 8.30
N LEU A 73 -3.84 -0.89 9.04
CA LEU A 73 -3.68 -0.66 10.47
C LEU A 73 -2.27 -0.16 10.76
N GLY A 74 -2.14 1.09 11.17
CA GLY A 74 -0.86 1.66 11.60
C GLY A 74 -0.50 1.27 13.03
N ASP A 75 0.77 1.48 13.39
CA ASP A 75 1.24 1.35 14.78
C ASP A 75 0.87 2.57 15.64
N GLY A 76 0.40 3.65 15.03
CA GLY A 76 -0.13 4.84 15.71
C GLY A 76 -0.20 6.05 14.77
N THR A 77 -1.21 6.89 14.98
CA THR A 77 -1.42 8.12 14.18
C THR A 77 -0.21 9.06 14.23
N ASP A 78 0.53 9.09 15.34
CA ASP A 78 1.70 9.95 15.51
C ASP A 78 3.00 9.37 14.92
N PHE A 79 2.97 8.13 14.42
CA PHE A 79 4.17 7.39 14.00
C PHE A 79 4.07 6.85 12.58
N THR A 80 2.86 6.59 12.07
CA THR A 80 2.63 6.04 10.74
C THR A 80 2.04 7.11 9.83
N PHE A 81 2.83 7.56 8.86
CA PHE A 81 2.47 8.63 7.92
C PHE A 81 2.43 8.10 6.49
N ILE A 82 1.34 8.34 5.80
CA ILE A 82 1.26 8.23 4.35
C ILE A 82 1.35 9.65 3.80
N SER A 83 2.44 9.98 3.12
CA SER A 83 2.70 11.32 2.62
C SER A 83 3.31 11.32 1.22
N SER A 84 2.92 12.29 0.40
CA SER A 84 3.49 12.55 -0.92
C SER A 84 4.10 13.94 -0.92
N SER A 85 5.37 14.04 -1.28
CA SER A 85 6.10 15.31 -1.38
C SER A 85 6.12 15.89 -2.80
N ARG A 86 5.28 15.38 -3.71
CA ARG A 86 5.28 15.80 -5.12
C ARG A 86 4.61 17.16 -5.31
N SER A 87 5.39 18.22 -5.14
CA SER A 87 5.02 19.59 -5.49
C SER A 87 4.84 19.78 -7.00
N LEU A 88 3.92 20.67 -7.38
CA LEU A 88 3.57 21.05 -8.74
C LEU A 88 4.66 21.84 -9.50
N GLY A 89 5.88 21.98 -8.93
CA GLY A 89 7.01 22.68 -9.53
C GLY A 89 7.70 21.94 -10.70
N ASP A 90 7.55 20.61 -10.79
CA ASP A 90 8.27 19.76 -11.75
C ASP A 90 7.40 19.25 -12.92
N GLY A 91 6.32 19.94 -13.26
CA GLY A 91 5.50 19.61 -14.44
C GLY A 91 4.58 18.39 -14.26
N SER A 92 4.22 18.02 -13.02
CA SER A 92 3.24 16.98 -12.72
C SER A 92 1.80 17.49 -12.90
N THR A 93 0.96 16.73 -13.61
CA THR A 93 -0.46 17.06 -13.82
C THR A 93 -1.30 16.76 -12.56
N THR A 94 -2.34 17.56 -12.32
CA THR A 94 -3.24 17.57 -11.14
C THR A 94 -3.93 16.23 -10.80
N PHE A 95 -3.80 15.21 -11.66
CA PHE A 95 -4.36 13.88 -11.43
C PHE A 95 -3.35 12.90 -10.78
N ARG A 96 -2.07 13.27 -10.71
CA ARG A 96 -0.98 12.46 -10.13
C ARG A 96 -0.59 12.84 -8.70
N SER A 97 -1.36 13.74 -8.09
CA SER A 97 -1.14 14.26 -6.73
C SER A 97 -1.96 13.54 -5.65
N ALA A 98 -2.72 12.49 -6.00
CA ALA A 98 -3.47 11.75 -5.00
C ALA A 98 -2.49 10.94 -4.12
N THR A 99 -2.19 11.47 -2.94
CA THR A 99 -1.39 10.81 -1.89
C THR A 99 -2.02 9.48 -1.45
N PHE A 100 -3.35 9.38 -1.55
CA PHE A 100 -4.12 8.22 -1.16
C PHE A 100 -5.39 8.10 -2.02
N ALA A 101 -5.53 7.02 -2.80
CA ALA A 101 -6.69 6.77 -3.65
C ALA A 101 -7.31 5.40 -3.33
N VAL A 102 -8.61 5.37 -3.06
CA VAL A 102 -9.35 4.14 -2.75
C VAL A 102 -10.56 4.03 -3.65
N ALA A 103 -10.59 2.98 -4.47
CA ALA A 103 -11.73 2.57 -5.28
C ALA A 103 -12.30 1.21 -4.84
N GLY A 104 -11.58 0.46 -4.01
CA GLY A 104 -12.00 -0.85 -3.48
C GLY A 104 -13.10 -0.73 -2.43
N ASP A 105 -14.11 -1.59 -2.53
CA ASP A 105 -15.21 -1.65 -1.55
C ASP A 105 -14.75 -2.26 -0.21
N GLY A 106 -15.38 -1.83 0.89
CA GLY A 106 -15.11 -2.37 2.23
C GLY A 106 -13.77 -1.95 2.85
N PHE A 107 -13.13 -0.91 2.30
CA PHE A 107 -11.87 -0.38 2.81
C PHE A 107 -12.00 0.23 4.21
N VAL A 108 -11.01 -0.03 5.06
CA VAL A 108 -10.87 0.59 6.39
C VAL A 108 -9.42 1.00 6.64
N ALA A 109 -9.21 2.21 7.16
CA ALA A 109 -7.93 2.65 7.72
C ALA A 109 -8.07 3.00 9.20
N ARG A 110 -7.08 2.66 10.02
CA ARG A 110 -7.01 3.05 11.42
C ARG A 110 -5.56 3.31 11.85
N ASP A 111 -5.40 4.25 12.78
CA ASP A 111 -4.13 4.54 13.46
C ASP A 111 -3.01 4.93 12.48
N ILE A 112 -3.39 5.62 11.39
CA ILE A 112 -2.51 6.13 10.33
C ILE A 112 -2.87 7.60 10.09
N THR A 113 -1.86 8.43 9.87
CA THR A 113 -2.02 9.80 9.37
C THR A 113 -1.82 9.82 7.87
N ILE A 114 -2.78 10.41 7.15
CA ILE A 114 -2.63 10.73 5.72
C ILE A 114 -2.38 12.23 5.63
N ASP A 115 -1.19 12.61 5.17
CA ASP A 115 -0.78 14.01 5.06
C ASP A 115 -0.52 14.35 3.60
N ASP A 116 -1.43 15.14 3.02
CA ASP A 116 -1.29 15.67 1.67
C ASP A 116 -0.64 17.06 1.74
N ILE A 117 0.69 17.09 1.57
CA ILE A 117 1.50 18.32 1.61
C ILE A 117 1.40 19.08 0.25
N ALA A 118 0.34 18.85 -0.53
CA ALA A 118 -0.09 19.73 -1.60
C ALA A 118 -0.65 21.03 -0.97
N GLY A 119 0.23 21.98 -0.63
CA GLY A 119 -0.14 23.23 0.04
C GLY A 119 -1.25 24.03 -0.68
N PRO A 120 -1.95 24.94 0.02
CA PRO A 120 -3.10 25.71 -0.49
C PRO A 120 -2.79 26.73 -1.60
N GLU A 121 -1.59 26.75 -2.16
CA GLU A 121 -1.19 27.70 -3.20
C GLU A 121 -1.48 27.20 -4.63
N LYS A 122 -2.73 26.80 -4.92
CA LYS A 122 -3.27 26.78 -6.29
C LYS A 122 -4.78 27.01 -6.29
N HIS A 123 -5.18 28.27 -6.10
CA HIS A 123 -6.44 28.80 -6.62
C HIS A 123 -6.13 29.95 -7.57
#